data_AF-A0AAU7BUM1-F1
#
_entry.id   AF-A0AAU7BUM1-F1
#
_cell.length_a   1.000
_cell.length_b   1.000
_cell.length_c   1.000
_cell.angle_alpha   90.00
_cell.angle_beta   90.00
_cell.angle_gamma   90.00
#
_symmetry.space_group_name_H-M   'P 1'
#
loop_
_entity.id
_entity.type
_entity.pdbx_description
1 polymer ?
#
loop_
_entity_poly.entity_id
_entity_poly.type
_entity_poly.pdbx_seq_one_letter_code
_entity_poly.pdbx_strand_id
1 'polypeptide(L)'
;MRLIAFISLSKITASLLFLLFFLSTIDAQTKEIKRPKSHVGVTSIDRFVQESFDLYDKVYMYDGYATAGTPLEDDDIDVLEDALSELDVILETAPDIVSDIKGISVLKQAKATLQVNRAKKALNYSVKTAKELLLGQREREEQETDSEEETESSEDSNSNSSSNESAEEQEEAEPENISDKLEIYSKYDFVPGDKQLFFDDFSQDFVGDFPSKWNTNASGEVVRVNSNENWFELKSGYGVYFIPNVNELPEDYTIEFDLLSKGLGKQTSSTARFHIILSDNNKFDNGTEHYAEVYIPLGQYGAFSLRANNYFNRTGGDINTDIRADIRDEVLNQPHIAISVTKNRYRLWINQVKYIDIPRFIQELNVLNHIKFHINNFADGEERVFIRNLKVAEGGVDLRRKLLSEGKISTNGILFDSGSANIQPQSLGIIRQISQVLMQDASIKLNIIGHTDADGGDEVNLKLSKDRAEAVRNALINIYKISSNRLTSEGKGESEPVGDNNTADGKAQNRRVEFVKH
;
A
#
# COMPACT_ATOMS: atom_id res chain seq x y z
N MET A 1 -49.24 59.16 36.94
CA MET A 1 -49.04 60.53 36.40
C MET A 1 -48.61 60.36 34.94
N ARG A 2 -49.42 60.92 34.01
CA ARG A 2 -49.29 61.11 32.53
C ARG A 2 -47.89 60.83 31.95
N LEU A 3 -47.66 59.98 30.95
CA LEU A 3 -48.11 59.91 29.54
C LEU A 3 -47.72 61.13 28.65
N ILE A 4 -46.62 60.99 27.89
CA ILE A 4 -46.26 61.64 26.60
C ILE A 4 -45.30 60.63 25.93
N ALA A 5 -45.57 59.80 24.91
CA ALA A 5 -46.18 59.92 23.56
C ALA A 5 -45.29 60.63 22.53
N PHE A 6 -44.68 59.86 21.60
CA PHE A 6 -44.38 60.18 20.17
C PHE A 6 -43.97 58.87 19.45
N ILE A 7 -44.89 58.16 18.77
CA ILE A 7 -45.19 58.11 17.31
C ILE A 7 -44.16 57.32 16.44
N SER A 8 -44.57 56.07 16.13
CA SER A 8 -44.74 55.37 14.83
C SER A 8 -43.70 55.37 13.67
N LEU A 9 -43.54 54.13 13.16
CA LEU A 9 -43.42 53.66 11.77
C LEU A 9 -42.03 53.51 11.08
N SER A 10 -41.66 52.22 10.94
CA SER A 10 -41.27 51.50 9.71
C SER A 10 -39.97 51.83 8.96
N LYS A 11 -39.33 50.71 8.57
CA LYS A 11 -38.47 50.45 7.40
C LYS A 11 -36.94 50.69 7.53
N ILE A 12 -36.24 49.55 7.38
CA ILE A 12 -34.97 49.33 6.69
C ILE A 12 -33.70 49.79 7.43
N THR A 13 -32.99 48.82 8.05
CA THR A 13 -31.64 48.33 7.67
C THR A 13 -31.08 47.49 8.84
N ALA A 14 -31.34 46.19 8.84
CA ALA A 14 -30.54 45.25 9.62
C ALA A 14 -29.52 44.60 8.68
N SER A 15 -28.46 45.36 8.40
CA SER A 15 -27.22 44.78 7.90
C SER A 15 -26.39 44.41 9.12
N LEU A 16 -25.77 43.23 9.06
CA LEU A 16 -24.74 42.75 9.99
C LEU A 16 -25.21 42.13 11.32
N LEU A 17 -25.98 41.04 11.27
CA LEU A 17 -25.88 39.95 12.27
C LEU A 17 -26.53 38.65 11.74
N PHE A 18 -25.98 38.11 10.65
CA PHE A 18 -26.29 36.74 10.19
C PHE A 18 -24.97 36.11 9.70
N LEU A 19 -24.06 35.89 10.64
CA LEU A 19 -22.80 35.20 10.38
C LEU A 19 -22.29 34.57 11.68
N LEU A 20 -23.11 33.75 12.33
CA LEU A 20 -22.72 33.03 13.55
C LEU A 20 -23.41 31.67 13.74
N PHE A 21 -23.88 31.04 12.66
CA PHE A 21 -24.29 29.63 12.65
C PHE A 21 -23.98 28.99 11.30
N PHE A 22 -22.69 28.83 10.99
CA PHE A 22 -22.16 27.83 10.04
C PHE A 22 -20.65 27.82 10.20
N LEU A 23 -20.15 27.05 11.17
CA LEU A 23 -18.77 26.60 11.23
C LEU A 23 -18.76 25.12 11.63
N SER A 24 -18.86 24.30 10.58
CA SER A 24 -18.06 23.10 10.35
C SER A 24 -18.04 22.01 11.42
N THR A 25 -19.04 21.14 11.40
CA THR A 25 -18.80 19.70 11.53
C THR A 25 -18.53 19.17 10.12
N ILE A 26 -17.28 19.24 9.67
CA ILE A 26 -16.82 18.47 8.50
C ILE A 26 -15.89 17.41 9.08
N ASP A 27 -16.47 16.28 9.46
CA ASP A 27 -15.69 15.08 9.72
C ASP A 27 -15.55 14.31 8.40
N ALA A 28 -14.29 14.20 7.99
CA ALA A 28 -13.70 13.26 7.03
C ALA A 28 -14.55 12.77 5.85
N GLN A 29 -14.70 13.59 4.81
CA GLN A 29 -14.90 13.07 3.46
C GLN A 29 -13.66 12.24 3.06
N THR A 30 -13.85 11.03 2.57
CA THR A 30 -12.79 10.24 1.94
C THR A 30 -12.14 11.09 0.84
N LYS A 31 -10.83 11.32 0.96
CA LYS A 31 -10.06 12.15 0.01
C LYS A 31 -10.30 11.65 -1.43
N GLU A 32 -10.92 12.48 -2.25
CA GLU A 32 -11.31 12.20 -3.63
C GLU A 32 -10.18 11.53 -4.44
N ILE A 33 -10.50 10.43 -5.13
CA ILE A 33 -9.60 9.75 -6.04
C ILE A 33 -9.53 10.58 -7.33
N LYS A 34 -8.40 11.26 -7.54
CA LYS A 34 -8.24 12.13 -8.71
C LYS A 34 -8.19 11.34 -10.01
N ARG A 35 -9.08 11.72 -10.95
CA ARG A 35 -9.08 11.25 -12.33
C ARG A 35 -7.70 11.42 -13.00
N PRO A 36 -7.20 10.43 -13.75
CA PRO A 36 -5.99 10.56 -14.53
C PRO A 36 -6.09 11.74 -15.52
N LYS A 37 -5.09 12.62 -15.54
CA LYS A 37 -5.09 13.84 -16.38
C LYS A 37 -4.69 13.60 -17.84
N SER A 38 -4.35 12.37 -18.22
CA SER A 38 -3.88 12.07 -19.58
C SER A 38 -4.18 10.61 -19.94
N HIS A 39 -4.53 10.38 -21.21
CA HIS A 39 -4.82 9.06 -21.75
C HIS A 39 -3.54 8.23 -21.93
N VAL A 40 -3.67 6.91 -21.81
CA VAL A 40 -2.65 5.91 -22.14
C VAL A 40 -2.41 5.87 -23.66
N GLY A 41 -3.43 6.18 -24.47
CA GLY A 41 -3.40 6.11 -25.91
C GLY A 41 -3.61 4.68 -26.41
N VAL A 42 -4.52 3.95 -25.75
CA VAL A 42 -4.98 2.60 -26.09
C VAL A 42 -6.47 2.56 -25.81
N THR A 43 -7.28 2.47 -26.87
CA THR A 43 -8.72 2.74 -26.83
C THR A 43 -9.46 1.93 -25.77
N SER A 44 -9.18 0.64 -25.63
CA SER A 44 -9.83 -0.23 -24.63
C SER A 44 -9.49 0.17 -23.19
N ILE A 45 -8.23 0.54 -22.93
CA ILE A 45 -7.72 0.95 -21.62
C ILE A 45 -8.25 2.33 -21.26
N ASP A 46 -8.18 3.28 -22.20
CA ASP A 46 -8.66 4.64 -22.01
C ASP A 46 -10.17 4.65 -21.77
N ARG A 47 -10.92 3.84 -22.53
CA ARG A 47 -12.36 3.65 -22.32
C ARG A 47 -12.65 3.06 -20.94
N PHE A 48 -11.98 1.98 -20.56
CA PHE A 48 -12.19 1.37 -19.24
C PHE A 48 -11.88 2.35 -18.09
N VAL A 49 -10.78 3.09 -18.18
CA VAL A 49 -10.40 4.08 -17.18
C VAL A 49 -11.44 5.21 -17.15
N GLN A 50 -11.90 5.68 -18.30
CA GLN A 50 -12.92 6.71 -18.38
C GLN A 50 -14.24 6.24 -17.76
N GLU A 51 -14.79 5.11 -18.20
CA GLU A 51 -16.06 4.55 -17.71
C GLU A 51 -15.98 4.25 -16.20
N SER A 52 -14.85 3.73 -15.72
CA SER A 52 -14.64 3.50 -14.29
C SER A 52 -14.67 4.78 -13.46
N PHE A 53 -14.10 5.88 -13.98
CA PHE A 53 -14.10 7.16 -13.29
C PHE A 53 -15.43 7.91 -13.46
N ASP A 54 -16.15 7.72 -14.57
CA ASP A 54 -17.50 8.25 -14.76
C ASP A 54 -18.47 7.62 -13.76
N LEU A 55 -18.39 6.31 -13.56
CA LEU A 55 -19.13 5.60 -12.51
C LEU A 55 -18.75 6.09 -11.12
N TYR A 56 -17.45 6.26 -10.85
CA TYR A 56 -16.96 6.79 -9.58
C TYR A 56 -17.46 8.20 -9.30
N ASP A 57 -17.41 9.11 -10.28
CA ASP A 57 -17.85 10.50 -10.08
C ASP A 57 -19.36 10.55 -9.80
N LYS A 58 -20.17 9.68 -10.46
CA LYS A 58 -21.60 9.52 -10.14
C LYS A 58 -21.80 9.08 -8.68
N VAL A 59 -21.17 7.98 -8.26
CA VAL A 59 -21.36 7.45 -6.88
C VAL A 59 -20.77 8.40 -5.83
N TYR A 60 -19.65 9.05 -6.12
CA TYR A 60 -18.99 10.00 -5.22
C TYR A 60 -19.85 11.24 -4.97
N MET A 61 -20.63 11.69 -5.96
CA MET A 61 -21.60 12.77 -5.78
C MET A 61 -22.66 12.41 -4.71
N TYR A 62 -23.26 11.23 -4.80
CA TYR A 62 -24.29 10.77 -3.87
C TYR A 62 -23.74 10.46 -2.48
N ASP A 63 -22.52 9.94 -2.41
CA ASP A 63 -21.79 9.80 -1.14
C ASP A 63 -21.57 11.17 -0.46
N GLY A 64 -21.32 12.21 -1.26
CA GLY A 64 -21.28 13.60 -0.81
C GLY A 64 -22.61 14.08 -0.25
N TYR A 65 -23.74 13.77 -0.90
CA TYR A 65 -25.09 14.09 -0.40
C TYR A 65 -25.39 13.39 0.93
N ALA A 66 -25.13 12.09 1.01
CA ALA A 66 -25.32 11.31 2.22
C ALA A 66 -24.45 11.84 3.39
N THR A 67 -23.19 12.18 3.12
CA THR A 67 -22.26 12.76 4.12
C THR A 67 -22.72 14.14 4.59
N ALA A 68 -23.36 14.93 3.72
CA ALA A 68 -23.94 16.22 4.07
C ALA A 68 -25.27 16.11 4.86
N GLY A 69 -25.75 14.87 5.09
CA GLY A 69 -27.03 14.60 5.76
C GLY A 69 -28.25 14.80 4.86
N THR A 70 -28.06 14.91 3.54
CA THR A 70 -29.14 14.96 2.57
C THR A 70 -29.63 13.53 2.31
N PRO A 71 -30.92 13.20 2.55
CA PRO A 71 -31.48 11.92 2.13
C PRO A 71 -31.40 11.75 0.61
N LEU A 72 -31.21 10.53 0.12
CA LEU A 72 -31.31 10.25 -1.31
C LEU A 72 -32.77 10.02 -1.65
N GLU A 73 -33.25 10.60 -2.75
CA GLU A 73 -34.61 10.41 -3.26
C GLU A 73 -34.71 9.09 -4.07
N ASP A 74 -35.91 8.60 -4.37
CA ASP A 74 -36.10 7.35 -5.14
C ASP A 74 -35.38 7.39 -6.51
N ASP A 75 -35.41 8.53 -7.18
CA ASP A 75 -34.69 8.76 -8.43
C ASP A 75 -33.15 8.64 -8.26
N ASP A 76 -32.61 9.00 -7.08
CA ASP A 76 -31.18 8.86 -6.77
C ASP A 76 -30.80 7.39 -6.49
N ILE A 77 -31.73 6.63 -5.90
CA ILE A 77 -31.61 5.19 -5.65
C ILE A 77 -31.57 4.46 -7.00
N ASP A 78 -32.48 4.79 -7.91
CA ASP A 78 -32.49 4.24 -9.28
C ASP A 78 -31.16 4.49 -9.99
N VAL A 79 -30.58 5.69 -9.85
CA VAL A 79 -29.26 6.01 -10.40
C VAL A 79 -28.14 5.16 -9.76
N LEU A 80 -28.23 4.84 -8.47
CA LEU A 80 -27.26 3.98 -7.79
C LEU A 80 -27.43 2.49 -8.15
N GLU A 81 -28.64 2.03 -8.41
CA GLU A 81 -28.90 0.67 -8.92
C GLU A 81 -28.46 0.54 -10.39
N ASP A 82 -28.70 1.56 -11.20
CA ASP A 82 -28.16 1.67 -12.56
C ASP A 82 -26.63 1.68 -12.55
N ALA A 83 -26.01 2.40 -11.61
CA ALA A 83 -24.56 2.41 -11.42
C ALA A 83 -24.01 0.99 -11.11
N LEU A 84 -24.73 0.18 -10.32
CA LEU A 84 -24.35 -1.21 -10.09
C LEU A 84 -24.52 -2.09 -11.34
N SER A 85 -25.48 -1.78 -12.20
CA SER A 85 -25.67 -2.47 -13.49
C SER A 85 -24.61 -2.07 -14.53
N GLU A 86 -24.21 -0.80 -14.55
CA GLU A 86 -23.09 -0.29 -15.37
C GLU A 86 -21.76 -0.98 -15.02
N LEU A 87 -21.56 -1.36 -13.75
CA LEU A 87 -20.38 -2.10 -13.31
C LEU A 87 -20.23 -3.44 -14.05
N ASP A 88 -21.32 -4.19 -14.20
CA ASP A 88 -21.28 -5.51 -14.86
C ASP A 88 -20.86 -5.36 -16.33
N VAL A 89 -21.36 -4.32 -17.00
CA VAL A 89 -20.94 -3.96 -18.36
C VAL A 89 -19.46 -3.58 -18.42
N ILE A 90 -18.97 -2.78 -17.48
CA ILE A 90 -17.55 -2.41 -17.40
C ILE A 90 -16.67 -3.66 -17.17
N LEU A 91 -17.11 -4.60 -16.33
CA LEU A 91 -16.38 -5.84 -16.04
C LEU A 91 -16.35 -6.81 -17.22
N GLU A 92 -17.39 -6.83 -18.07
CA GLU A 92 -17.39 -7.62 -19.30
C GLU A 92 -16.32 -7.17 -20.30
N THR A 93 -15.92 -5.89 -20.28
CA THR A 93 -14.84 -5.36 -21.13
C THR A 93 -13.44 -5.58 -20.57
N ALA A 94 -13.31 -6.02 -19.31
CA ALA A 94 -12.04 -6.20 -18.61
C ALA A 94 -11.06 -7.26 -19.19
N PRO A 95 -11.52 -8.36 -19.82
CA PRO A 95 -10.62 -9.36 -20.41
C PRO A 95 -9.74 -8.80 -21.53
N ASP A 96 -10.26 -7.86 -22.33
CA ASP A 96 -9.55 -7.26 -23.47
C ASP A 96 -8.43 -6.32 -23.01
N ILE A 97 -8.56 -5.72 -21.84
CA ILE A 97 -7.58 -4.81 -21.25
C ILE A 97 -6.26 -5.53 -20.97
N VAL A 98 -6.31 -6.75 -20.45
CA VAL A 98 -5.10 -7.50 -20.06
C VAL A 98 -4.33 -8.00 -21.29
N SER A 99 -5.02 -8.29 -22.40
CA SER A 99 -4.39 -8.59 -23.69
C SER A 99 -3.81 -7.32 -24.33
N ASP A 100 -4.55 -6.22 -24.30
CA ASP A 100 -4.14 -4.97 -24.95
C ASP A 100 -2.99 -4.30 -24.21
N ILE A 101 -2.93 -4.42 -22.89
CA ILE A 101 -1.76 -4.02 -22.09
C ILE A 101 -0.51 -4.79 -22.53
N LYS A 102 -0.60 -6.05 -22.98
CA LYS A 102 0.60 -6.82 -23.37
C LYS A 102 1.14 -6.44 -24.75
N GLY A 103 0.34 -5.78 -25.59
CA GLY A 103 0.68 -5.41 -26.97
C GLY A 103 1.29 -4.02 -27.15
N ILE A 104 1.39 -3.21 -26.09
CA ILE A 104 1.79 -1.80 -26.14
C ILE A 104 3.13 -1.55 -25.46
N SER A 105 3.76 -0.40 -25.73
CA SER A 105 5.07 -0.06 -25.15
C SER A 105 5.03 -0.01 -23.62
N VAL A 106 6.14 -0.35 -22.96
CA VAL A 106 6.19 -0.56 -21.50
C VAL A 106 5.82 0.68 -20.69
N LEU A 107 6.11 1.89 -21.20
CA LEU A 107 5.64 3.14 -20.59
C LEU A 107 4.12 3.27 -20.68
N LYS A 108 3.52 2.91 -21.81
CA LYS A 108 2.07 2.80 -21.94
C LYS A 108 1.54 1.65 -21.09
N GLN A 109 2.27 0.54 -20.89
CA GLN A 109 1.86 -0.54 -19.98
C GLN A 109 1.90 -0.11 -18.51
N ALA A 110 2.92 0.63 -18.08
CA ALA A 110 3.04 1.11 -16.70
C ALA A 110 2.00 2.21 -16.43
N LYS A 111 1.81 3.12 -17.38
CA LYS A 111 0.74 4.13 -17.34
C LYS A 111 -0.64 3.46 -17.35
N ALA A 112 -0.86 2.48 -18.24
CA ALA A 112 -2.06 1.65 -18.26
C ALA A 112 -2.26 0.94 -16.94
N THR A 113 -1.26 0.26 -16.41
CA THR A 113 -1.35 -0.49 -15.15
C THR A 113 -1.65 0.45 -13.99
N LEU A 114 -1.01 1.62 -13.92
CA LEU A 114 -1.29 2.63 -12.91
C LEU A 114 -2.71 3.18 -13.03
N GLN A 115 -3.15 3.53 -14.24
CA GLN A 115 -4.49 4.06 -14.48
C GLN A 115 -5.57 3.00 -14.28
N VAL A 116 -5.32 1.75 -14.69
CA VAL A 116 -6.18 0.60 -14.45
C VAL A 116 -6.25 0.28 -12.97
N ASN A 117 -5.15 0.36 -12.22
CA ASN A 117 -5.17 0.17 -10.76
C ASN A 117 -5.93 1.31 -10.06
N ARG A 118 -5.82 2.55 -10.54
CA ARG A 118 -6.63 3.67 -10.06
C ARG A 118 -8.10 3.50 -10.40
N ALA A 119 -8.42 3.08 -11.62
CA ALA A 119 -9.76 2.76 -12.08
C ALA A 119 -10.37 1.63 -11.25
N LYS A 120 -9.61 0.55 -10.96
CA LYS A 120 -10.03 -0.51 -10.03
C LYS A 120 -10.30 0.00 -8.63
N LYS A 121 -9.48 0.94 -8.12
CA LYS A 121 -9.72 1.57 -6.81
C LYS A 121 -11.01 2.40 -6.83
N ALA A 122 -11.25 3.13 -7.92
CA ALA A 122 -12.46 3.92 -8.14
C ALA A 122 -13.71 3.02 -8.25
N LEU A 123 -13.65 1.91 -9.01
CA LEU A 123 -14.70 0.90 -9.08
C LEU A 123 -14.96 0.27 -7.71
N ASN A 124 -13.93 -0.17 -6.99
CA ASN A 124 -14.10 -0.77 -5.67
C ASN A 124 -14.77 0.20 -4.68
N TYR A 125 -14.42 1.48 -4.74
CA TYR A 125 -15.13 2.52 -4.00
C TYR A 125 -16.59 2.59 -4.41
N SER A 126 -16.85 2.73 -5.72
CA SER A 126 -18.20 2.85 -6.29
C SER A 126 -19.10 1.69 -5.86
N VAL A 127 -18.60 0.44 -5.95
CA VAL A 127 -19.36 -0.75 -5.55
C VAL A 127 -19.65 -0.78 -4.06
N LYS A 128 -18.63 -0.48 -3.25
CA LYS A 128 -18.79 -0.50 -1.79
C LYS A 128 -19.78 0.58 -1.36
N THR A 129 -19.57 1.80 -1.81
CA THR A 129 -20.34 2.97 -1.44
C THR A 129 -21.77 2.90 -1.97
N ALA A 130 -21.98 2.53 -3.25
CA ALA A 130 -23.33 2.36 -3.77
C ALA A 130 -24.11 1.29 -2.99
N LYS A 131 -23.47 0.15 -2.65
CA LYS A 131 -24.10 -0.87 -1.79
C LYS A 131 -24.40 -0.34 -0.39
N GLU A 132 -23.49 0.40 0.23
CA GLU A 132 -23.69 0.97 1.57
C GLU A 132 -24.82 2.01 1.57
N LEU A 133 -24.91 2.85 0.54
CA LEU A 133 -25.98 3.83 0.37
C LEU A 133 -27.34 3.14 0.14
N LEU A 134 -27.39 2.13 -0.72
CA LEU A 134 -28.61 1.35 -1.01
C LEU A 134 -29.06 0.50 0.19
N LEU A 135 -28.12 -0.11 0.93
CA LEU A 135 -28.43 -0.89 2.14
C LEU A 135 -28.84 0.02 3.30
N GLY A 136 -28.17 1.17 3.46
CA GLY A 136 -28.52 2.18 4.47
C GLY A 136 -29.82 2.94 4.17
N GLN A 137 -30.32 2.86 2.94
CA GLN A 137 -31.67 3.24 2.52
C GLN A 137 -32.68 2.13 2.86
N ARG A 138 -32.42 0.85 2.53
CA ARG A 138 -33.30 -0.28 2.91
C ARG A 138 -33.50 -0.45 4.41
N GLU A 139 -32.49 -0.18 5.24
CA GLU A 139 -32.63 -0.18 6.70
C GLU A 139 -33.48 1.00 7.22
N ARG A 140 -33.57 2.11 6.46
CA ARG A 140 -34.47 3.24 6.75
C ARG A 140 -35.89 2.97 6.24
N GLU A 141 -36.04 2.36 5.06
CA GLU A 141 -37.33 1.92 4.52
C GLU A 141 -37.97 0.82 5.37
N GLU A 142 -37.20 -0.11 5.96
CA GLU A 142 -37.70 -1.08 6.95
C GLU A 142 -38.16 -0.43 8.28
N GLN A 143 -37.72 0.80 8.56
CA GLN A 143 -38.22 1.61 9.69
C GLN A 143 -39.41 2.52 9.31
N GLU A 144 -39.54 2.91 8.03
CA GLU A 144 -40.62 3.77 7.53
C GLU A 144 -41.82 2.99 6.95
N THR A 145 -41.67 1.69 6.65
CA THR A 145 -42.75 0.81 6.15
C THR A 145 -43.83 0.47 7.19
N ASP A 146 -43.80 1.08 8.38
CA ASP A 146 -44.87 0.99 9.40
C ASP A 146 -45.91 2.14 9.30
N SER A 147 -45.97 2.88 8.18
CA SER A 147 -47.02 3.88 7.94
C SER A 147 -47.51 3.98 6.48
N GLU A 148 -48.52 3.16 6.19
CA GLU A 148 -49.71 3.34 5.33
C GLU A 148 -49.73 4.33 4.12
N GLU A 149 -49.98 3.71 2.94
CA GLU A 149 -51.04 3.94 1.91
C GLU A 149 -51.18 5.23 1.03
N GLU A 150 -51.18 4.93 -0.30
CA GLU A 150 -52.01 5.43 -1.43
C GLU A 150 -52.06 6.92 -1.83
N THR A 151 -51.60 7.26 -3.06
CA THR A 151 -52.47 7.51 -4.26
C THR A 151 -51.68 7.98 -5.51
N GLU A 152 -52.13 7.52 -6.69
CA GLU A 152 -51.64 7.80 -8.06
C GLU A 152 -51.86 9.26 -8.55
N SER A 153 -51.00 9.79 -9.43
CA SER A 153 -51.25 9.92 -10.89
C SER A 153 -50.42 11.03 -11.62
N SER A 154 -49.75 10.60 -12.71
CA SER A 154 -49.60 11.19 -14.07
C SER A 154 -48.82 12.49 -14.38
N GLU A 155 -47.85 12.32 -15.31
CA GLU A 155 -47.44 13.14 -16.51
C GLU A 155 -46.99 14.60 -16.28
N ASP A 156 -45.96 15.18 -16.92
CA ASP A 156 -45.59 15.13 -18.34
C ASP A 156 -44.17 15.73 -18.57
N SER A 157 -43.63 15.37 -19.74
CA SER A 157 -42.41 15.77 -20.44
C SER A 157 -42.08 17.27 -20.56
N ASN A 158 -40.77 17.65 -20.64
CA ASN A 158 -40.21 18.31 -21.85
C ASN A 158 -38.68 18.55 -21.83
N SER A 159 -38.12 18.41 -23.03
CA SER A 159 -36.75 18.70 -23.48
C SER A 159 -36.31 20.17 -23.35
N ASN A 160 -34.99 20.43 -23.27
CA ASN A 160 -34.36 21.24 -24.32
C ASN A 160 -32.82 21.09 -24.43
N SER A 161 -32.42 20.93 -25.69
CA SER A 161 -31.07 20.94 -26.24
C SER A 161 -30.54 22.37 -26.38
N SER A 162 -29.21 22.57 -26.25
CA SER A 162 -28.45 23.27 -27.29
C SER A 162 -26.94 23.03 -27.18
N SER A 163 -26.42 22.43 -28.23
CA SER A 163 -25.04 22.30 -28.68
C SER A 163 -24.29 23.62 -28.93
N ASN A 164 -22.96 23.59 -28.83
CA ASN A 164 -22.09 24.29 -29.79
C ASN A 164 -20.66 23.68 -29.81
N GLU A 165 -20.37 23.00 -30.93
CA GLU A 165 -19.04 22.77 -31.52
C GLU A 165 -18.43 24.12 -32.01
N SER A 166 -17.17 24.34 -32.38
CA SER A 166 -15.91 23.59 -32.58
C SER A 166 -14.79 24.62 -32.86
N ALA A 167 -13.51 24.25 -32.70
CA ALA A 167 -12.40 24.69 -33.57
C ALA A 167 -11.10 23.93 -33.23
N GLU A 168 -10.57 23.20 -34.21
CA GLU A 168 -9.28 22.49 -34.20
C GLU A 168 -8.14 23.38 -34.73
N GLU A 169 -6.93 23.25 -34.18
CA GLU A 169 -5.67 23.68 -34.80
C GLU A 169 -4.67 22.51 -34.79
N GLN A 170 -3.98 22.31 -35.93
CA GLN A 170 -2.98 21.27 -36.21
C GLN A 170 -1.58 21.77 -35.82
N GLU A 171 -0.77 20.93 -35.14
CA GLU A 171 0.67 21.15 -34.91
C GLU A 171 1.53 20.06 -35.59
N GLU A 172 2.61 20.50 -36.24
CA GLU A 172 3.62 19.70 -36.94
C GLU A 172 4.53 18.91 -35.97
N ALA A 173 4.96 17.70 -36.37
CA ALA A 173 5.70 16.76 -35.52
C ALA A 173 7.23 16.95 -35.56
N GLU A 174 7.82 17.08 -34.36
CA GLU A 174 9.27 17.06 -34.06
C GLU A 174 9.90 15.66 -34.34
N PRO A 175 11.20 15.58 -34.68
CA PRO A 175 11.86 14.32 -35.03
C PRO A 175 12.06 13.39 -33.80
N GLU A 176 11.46 12.20 -33.85
CA GLU A 176 11.55 11.16 -32.80
C GLU A 176 12.99 10.73 -32.51
N ASN A 177 13.37 10.72 -31.23
CA ASN A 177 14.67 10.27 -30.77
C ASN A 177 14.69 8.73 -30.69
N ILE A 178 15.78 8.09 -31.12
CA ILE A 178 15.93 6.61 -31.09
C ILE A 178 15.74 6.06 -29.66
N SER A 179 16.07 6.86 -28.63
CA SER A 179 15.83 6.51 -27.23
C SER A 179 14.35 6.50 -26.80
N ASP A 180 13.45 7.16 -27.55
CA ASP A 180 12.00 7.17 -27.28
C ASP A 180 11.37 5.78 -27.53
N LYS A 181 12.08 4.91 -28.26
CA LYS A 181 11.70 3.53 -28.56
C LYS A 181 12.52 2.49 -27.80
N LEU A 182 13.50 2.91 -26.99
CA LEU A 182 14.34 2.02 -26.21
C LEU A 182 13.76 1.81 -24.81
N GLU A 183 13.39 0.58 -24.51
CA GLU A 183 12.75 0.21 -23.26
C GLU A 183 13.78 -0.29 -22.24
N ILE A 184 13.79 0.33 -21.05
CA ILE A 184 14.68 -0.02 -19.93
C ILE A 184 13.83 -0.63 -18.83
N TYR A 185 14.10 -1.90 -18.50
CA TYR A 185 13.29 -2.72 -17.59
C TYR A 185 13.96 -2.88 -16.22
N SER A 186 13.18 -2.79 -15.14
CA SER A 186 13.57 -3.28 -13.81
C SER A 186 12.35 -3.95 -13.14
N LYS A 187 12.50 -5.20 -12.69
CA LYS A 187 11.43 -6.04 -12.12
C LYS A 187 11.56 -6.08 -10.59
N TYR A 188 10.44 -6.08 -9.86
CA TYR A 188 10.46 -6.32 -8.42
C TYR A 188 11.09 -7.68 -8.11
N ASP A 189 12.22 -7.62 -7.41
CA ASP A 189 13.16 -8.72 -7.26
C ASP A 189 13.57 -9.00 -5.82
N PHE A 190 13.00 -8.28 -4.85
CA PHE A 190 13.21 -8.51 -3.43
C PHE A 190 12.78 -9.92 -3.04
N VAL A 191 13.59 -10.58 -2.22
CA VAL A 191 13.27 -11.88 -1.63
C VAL A 191 13.53 -11.81 -0.14
N PRO A 192 12.48 -11.95 0.69
CA PRO A 192 12.61 -11.89 2.13
C PRO A 192 13.39 -13.10 2.67
N GLY A 193 14.02 -12.89 3.82
CA GLY A 193 14.67 -13.95 4.59
C GLY A 193 13.65 -14.96 5.10
N ASP A 194 14.11 -16.20 5.25
CA ASP A 194 13.25 -17.33 5.63
C ASP A 194 13.43 -17.77 7.09
N LYS A 195 14.49 -17.31 7.77
CA LYS A 195 14.68 -17.53 9.19
C LYS A 195 14.58 -16.20 9.94
N GLN A 196 13.45 -16.00 10.61
CA GLN A 196 13.19 -14.78 11.37
C GLN A 196 14.18 -14.63 12.54
N LEU A 197 14.78 -13.44 12.63
CA LEU A 197 15.69 -13.04 13.71
C LEU A 197 14.99 -12.08 14.68
N PHE A 198 14.06 -11.26 14.19
CA PHE A 198 13.27 -10.34 14.99
C PHE A 198 11.94 -10.05 14.31
N PHE A 199 10.88 -9.92 15.11
CA PHE A 199 9.58 -9.45 14.63
C PHE A 199 8.84 -8.62 15.69
N ASP A 200 8.26 -7.52 15.24
CA ASP A 200 7.39 -6.69 16.06
C ASP A 200 6.27 -6.02 15.23
N ASP A 201 5.03 -6.38 15.57
CA ASP A 201 3.80 -5.75 15.07
C ASP A 201 3.13 -4.85 16.13
N PHE A 202 3.77 -4.71 17.30
CA PHE A 202 3.31 -3.91 18.43
C PHE A 202 1.96 -4.35 19.01
N SER A 203 1.45 -5.53 18.65
CA SER A 203 0.16 -6.05 19.12
C SER A 203 0.14 -6.39 20.61
N GLN A 204 1.31 -6.68 21.18
CA GLN A 204 1.49 -7.08 22.58
C GLN A 204 1.77 -5.88 23.52
N ASP A 205 2.02 -4.71 22.96
CA ASP A 205 2.30 -3.50 23.73
C ASP A 205 1.00 -2.73 24.01
N PHE A 206 0.95 -2.04 25.16
CA PHE A 206 -0.18 -1.19 25.50
C PHE A 206 -0.16 0.11 24.69
N VAL A 207 -1.33 0.56 24.25
CA VAL A 207 -1.48 1.85 23.59
C VAL A 207 -1.10 2.97 24.57
N GLY A 208 -0.23 3.87 24.13
CA GLY A 208 0.36 4.95 24.94
C GLY A 208 1.72 4.61 25.55
N ASP A 209 2.12 3.33 25.56
CA ASP A 209 3.42 2.92 26.05
C ASP A 209 4.48 2.92 24.93
N PHE A 210 5.73 3.13 25.31
CA PHE A 210 6.86 2.86 24.43
C PHE A 210 7.01 1.33 24.22
N PRO A 211 7.24 0.83 22.99
CA PRO A 211 7.34 -0.60 22.73
C PRO A 211 8.36 -1.30 23.62
N SER A 212 7.94 -2.37 24.30
CA SER A 212 8.73 -3.06 25.32
C SER A 212 9.99 -3.74 24.78
N LYS A 213 9.98 -4.10 23.49
CA LYS A 213 11.12 -4.71 22.80
C LYS A 213 12.14 -3.69 22.29
N TRP A 214 11.98 -2.39 22.50
CA TRP A 214 12.83 -1.36 21.87
C TRP A 214 13.63 -0.57 22.91
N ASN A 215 14.69 0.09 22.46
CA ASN A 215 15.43 1.07 23.24
C ASN A 215 15.47 2.42 22.54
N THR A 216 15.48 3.50 23.31
CA THR A 216 15.63 4.85 22.77
C THR A 216 16.23 5.84 23.76
N ASN A 217 16.83 6.91 23.23
CA ASN A 217 17.07 8.17 23.96
C ASN A 217 16.14 9.30 23.48
N ALA A 218 15.08 8.94 22.74
CA ALA A 218 14.03 9.80 22.22
C ALA A 218 12.72 9.56 22.99
N SER A 219 11.58 9.85 22.36
CA SER A 219 10.25 9.53 22.86
C SER A 219 9.41 8.94 21.73
N GLY A 220 8.46 8.09 22.07
CA GLY A 220 7.57 7.44 21.11
C GLY A 220 6.56 6.63 21.88
N GLU A 221 5.52 6.19 21.19
CA GLU A 221 4.42 5.45 21.81
C GLU A 221 3.72 4.57 20.78
N VAL A 222 3.13 3.48 21.25
CA VAL A 222 2.21 2.67 20.45
C VAL A 222 0.87 3.40 20.37
N VAL A 223 0.40 3.66 19.16
CA VAL A 223 -0.88 4.29 18.89
C VAL A 223 -1.77 3.37 18.07
N ARG A 224 -3.08 3.63 18.08
CA ARG A 224 -4.00 3.02 17.11
C ARG A 224 -4.34 4.00 16.01
N VAL A 225 -4.21 3.54 14.77
CA VAL A 225 -4.66 4.25 13.57
C VAL A 225 -5.81 3.45 12.97
N ASN A 226 -6.93 4.11 12.68
CA ASN A 226 -8.14 3.48 12.10
C ASN A 226 -8.68 2.28 12.92
N SER A 227 -8.63 2.41 14.25
CA SER A 227 -9.31 1.57 15.26
C SER A 227 -8.81 0.14 15.49
N ASN A 228 -8.09 -0.50 14.56
CA ASN A 228 -7.78 -1.95 14.68
C ASN A 228 -6.29 -2.33 14.65
N GLU A 229 -5.37 -1.41 14.33
CA GLU A 229 -3.96 -1.76 14.17
C GLU A 229 -3.07 -0.89 15.07
N ASN A 230 -2.13 -1.54 15.75
CA ASN A 230 -1.13 -0.87 16.57
C ASN A 230 0.03 -0.41 15.66
N TRP A 231 0.45 0.83 15.86
CA TRP A 231 1.54 1.48 15.14
C TRP A 231 2.50 2.08 16.14
N PHE A 232 3.80 1.95 15.92
CA PHE A 232 4.79 2.65 16.73
C PHE A 232 5.03 4.04 16.17
N GLU A 233 4.58 5.07 16.89
CA GLU A 233 4.87 6.46 16.58
C GLU A 233 6.28 6.84 17.06
N LEU A 234 7.09 7.32 16.12
CA LEU A 234 8.38 7.91 16.41
C LEU A 234 8.17 9.41 16.59
N LYS A 235 8.65 10.02 17.68
CA LYS A 235 8.66 11.47 17.81
C LYS A 235 9.88 12.06 17.10
N SER A 236 9.63 13.11 16.33
CA SER A 236 10.65 13.86 15.61
C SER A 236 11.62 14.50 16.60
N GLY A 237 12.91 14.35 16.31
CA GLY A 237 13.97 14.88 17.15
C GLY A 237 15.28 14.17 16.87
N TYR A 238 16.38 14.62 17.45
CA TYR A 238 17.68 14.02 17.16
C TYR A 238 17.97 12.70 17.90
N GLY A 239 16.92 12.00 18.33
CA GLY A 239 17.03 10.75 19.08
C GLY A 239 17.10 9.51 18.20
N VAL A 240 17.50 8.38 18.80
CA VAL A 240 17.74 7.10 18.12
C VAL A 240 16.84 6.05 18.72
N TYR A 241 16.22 5.23 17.87
CA TYR A 241 15.42 4.08 18.24
C TYR A 241 16.12 2.83 17.75
N PHE A 242 16.27 1.80 18.57
CA PHE A 242 16.89 0.56 18.11
C PHE A 242 16.29 -0.68 18.76
N ILE A 243 16.35 -1.78 18.02
CA ILE A 243 15.97 -3.10 18.52
C ILE A 243 17.17 -3.75 19.25
N PRO A 244 17.03 -4.13 20.53
CA PRO A 244 18.05 -4.86 21.26
C PRO A 244 18.20 -6.27 20.71
N ASN A 245 19.44 -6.77 20.71
CA ASN A 245 19.75 -8.20 20.69
C ASN A 245 19.20 -8.99 19.50
N VAL A 246 19.30 -8.47 18.27
CA VAL A 246 19.38 -9.34 17.10
C VAL A 246 20.76 -9.99 17.18
N ASN A 247 20.88 -11.09 17.94
CA ASN A 247 22.15 -11.72 18.31
C ASN A 247 22.91 -12.12 17.03
N GLU A 248 23.76 -11.21 16.54
CA GLU A 248 24.52 -11.25 15.29
C GLU A 248 23.65 -11.20 14.02
N LEU A 249 23.72 -10.07 13.31
CA LEU A 249 23.24 -10.02 11.93
C LEU A 249 24.16 -10.92 11.06
N PRO A 250 23.61 -11.90 10.33
CA PRO A 250 24.40 -12.75 9.45
C PRO A 250 24.97 -11.96 8.26
N GLU A 251 25.80 -12.58 7.42
CA GLU A 251 26.29 -11.91 6.19
C GLU A 251 25.16 -11.55 5.21
N ASP A 252 24.09 -12.36 5.20
CA ASP A 252 22.94 -12.22 4.33
C ASP A 252 21.66 -12.09 5.19
N TYR A 253 21.02 -10.92 5.16
CA TYR A 253 19.78 -10.66 5.89
C TYR A 253 18.86 -9.70 5.16
N THR A 254 17.62 -9.65 5.63
CA THR A 254 16.58 -8.75 5.15
C THR A 254 15.95 -7.99 6.30
N ILE A 255 15.48 -6.78 6.01
CA ILE A 255 14.72 -5.93 6.92
C ILE A 255 13.48 -5.46 6.16
N GLU A 256 12.31 -5.61 6.76
CA GLU A 256 11.02 -5.22 6.20
C GLU A 256 10.20 -4.47 7.25
N PHE A 257 9.49 -3.42 6.85
CA PHE A 257 8.52 -2.73 7.71
C PHE A 257 7.59 -1.86 6.86
N ASP A 258 6.42 -1.52 7.39
CA ASP A 258 5.55 -0.53 6.77
C ASP A 258 5.78 0.84 7.41
N LEU A 259 5.76 1.88 6.59
CA LEU A 259 5.82 3.27 7.04
C LEU A 259 4.45 3.91 6.89
N LEU A 260 4.05 4.76 7.83
CA LEU A 260 2.90 5.64 7.69
C LEU A 260 3.33 7.05 8.05
N SER A 261 2.83 8.04 7.31
CA SER A 261 3.01 9.45 7.62
C SER A 261 1.65 10.16 7.67
N LYS A 262 1.53 11.14 8.56
CA LYS A 262 0.35 11.99 8.69
C LYS A 262 0.80 13.45 8.75
N GLY A 263 0.05 14.34 8.10
CA GLY A 263 0.27 15.78 8.16
C GLY A 263 1.34 16.33 7.21
N LEU A 264 2.04 15.48 6.45
CA LEU A 264 3.03 15.95 5.48
C LEU A 264 2.38 16.80 4.38
N GLY A 265 3.02 17.91 4.03
CA GLY A 265 2.51 18.87 3.06
C GLY A 265 3.61 19.77 2.50
N LYS A 266 3.25 20.75 1.68
CA LYS A 266 4.23 21.63 1.02
C LYS A 266 5.14 22.41 1.99
N GLN A 267 4.77 22.51 3.26
CA GLN A 267 5.60 23.14 4.29
C GLN A 267 6.54 22.16 5.02
N THR A 268 6.41 20.86 4.78
CA THR A 268 7.33 19.86 5.31
C THR A 268 8.75 20.17 4.87
N SER A 269 9.67 20.17 5.83
CA SER A 269 11.08 20.50 5.59
C SER A 269 11.67 19.66 4.46
N SER A 270 12.55 20.27 3.64
CA SER A 270 13.38 19.54 2.66
C SER A 270 14.37 18.56 3.31
N THR A 271 14.65 18.77 4.59
CA THR A 271 15.49 17.90 5.41
C THR A 271 14.68 16.97 6.30
N ALA A 272 13.35 16.88 6.13
CA ALA A 272 12.54 15.86 6.80
C ALA A 272 12.91 14.47 6.26
N ARG A 273 13.49 13.63 7.12
CA ARG A 273 14.04 12.33 6.73
C ARG A 273 13.66 11.23 7.71
N PHE A 274 13.48 10.04 7.17
CA PHE A 274 13.47 8.79 7.92
C PHE A 274 14.78 8.06 7.66
N HIS A 275 15.55 7.81 8.71
CA HIS A 275 16.88 7.25 8.65
C HIS A 275 16.86 5.80 9.10
N ILE A 276 17.59 4.97 8.37
CA ILE A 276 17.81 3.55 8.67
C ILE A 276 19.32 3.36 8.78
N ILE A 277 19.78 2.93 9.95
CA ILE A 277 21.20 2.83 10.28
C ILE A 277 21.53 1.40 10.65
N LEU A 278 22.49 0.82 9.94
CA LEU A 278 23.19 -0.41 10.32
C LEU A 278 24.45 0.00 11.08
N SER A 279 24.62 -0.44 12.32
CA SER A 279 25.60 0.10 13.26
C SER A 279 26.41 -1.01 13.94
N ASP A 280 27.63 -0.69 14.36
CA ASP A 280 28.54 -1.57 15.09
C ASP A 280 28.39 -1.55 16.61
N ASN A 281 27.48 -0.71 17.14
CA ASN A 281 27.33 -0.50 18.57
C ASN A 281 25.85 -0.36 18.98
N ASN A 282 25.59 -0.46 20.28
CA ASN A 282 24.28 -0.24 20.90
C ASN A 282 24.12 1.15 21.56
N LYS A 283 25.00 2.10 21.27
CA LYS A 283 24.92 3.47 21.80
C LYS A 283 23.90 4.27 21.00
N PHE A 284 23.44 5.37 21.58
CA PHE A 284 22.50 6.30 20.93
C PHE A 284 23.21 7.28 19.98
N ASP A 285 23.99 6.72 19.06
CA ASP A 285 24.71 7.38 17.97
C ASP A 285 24.63 6.51 16.70
N ASN A 286 25.25 6.94 15.59
CA ASN A 286 25.23 6.18 14.34
C ASN A 286 26.12 4.93 14.41
N GLY A 287 27.23 4.97 15.14
CA GLY A 287 28.23 3.91 15.25
C GLY A 287 29.54 4.44 15.82
N THR A 288 30.41 3.54 16.30
CA THR A 288 31.72 3.90 16.87
C THR A 288 32.79 3.99 15.79
N GLU A 289 32.95 2.92 15.02
CA GLU A 289 33.98 2.73 13.99
C GLU A 289 33.36 2.42 12.63
N HIS A 290 32.15 1.84 12.62
CA HIS A 290 31.45 1.45 11.41
C HIS A 290 29.94 1.74 11.48
N TYR A 291 29.39 2.32 10.41
CA TYR A 291 27.96 2.36 10.16
C TYR A 291 27.64 2.49 8.67
N ALA A 292 26.43 2.09 8.31
CA ALA A 292 25.85 2.31 6.99
C ALA A 292 24.44 2.88 7.16
N GLU A 293 24.15 4.00 6.51
CA GLU A 293 22.94 4.79 6.73
C GLU A 293 22.26 5.15 5.42
N VAL A 294 20.94 5.02 5.41
CA VAL A 294 20.07 5.39 4.31
C VAL A 294 18.97 6.33 4.80
N TYR A 295 18.67 7.34 3.99
CA TYR A 295 17.72 8.40 4.29
C TYR A 295 16.60 8.39 3.26
N ILE A 296 15.38 8.18 3.72
CA ILE A 296 14.17 8.29 2.93
C ILE A 296 13.64 9.73 3.07
N PRO A 297 13.52 10.51 1.98
CA PRO A 297 12.93 11.85 2.02
C PRO A 297 11.43 11.83 2.31
N LEU A 298 10.98 12.77 3.16
CA LEU A 298 9.56 13.00 3.42
C LEU A 298 9.07 14.42 3.06
N GLY A 299 9.96 15.31 2.61
CA GLY A 299 9.57 16.64 2.11
C GLY A 299 8.67 16.58 0.87
N GLN A 300 7.68 17.46 0.77
CA GLN A 300 6.62 17.35 -0.25
C GLN A 300 6.60 18.46 -1.32
N TYR A 301 7.27 19.59 -1.12
CA TYR A 301 7.20 20.71 -2.07
C TYR A 301 7.92 20.42 -3.41
N GLY A 302 8.82 19.45 -3.43
CA GLY A 302 9.55 19.01 -4.62
C GLY A 302 10.11 17.60 -4.42
N ALA A 303 10.61 16.99 -5.50
CA ALA A 303 11.30 15.71 -5.42
C ALA A 303 12.64 15.87 -4.69
N PHE A 304 12.92 14.96 -3.74
CA PHE A 304 14.19 14.90 -3.02
C PHE A 304 14.84 13.55 -3.22
N SER A 305 16.17 13.52 -3.31
CA SER A 305 16.92 12.28 -3.46
C SER A 305 16.83 11.40 -2.22
N LEU A 306 16.78 10.08 -2.40
CA LEU A 306 17.22 9.16 -1.35
C LEU A 306 18.72 9.35 -1.18
N ARG A 307 19.19 9.39 0.06
CA ARG A 307 20.62 9.48 0.35
C ARG A 307 21.09 8.16 0.94
N ALA A 308 22.32 7.78 0.67
CA ALA A 308 22.98 6.66 1.30
C ALA A 308 24.44 7.00 1.58
N ASN A 309 24.89 6.79 2.81
CA ASN A 309 26.30 6.88 3.13
C ASN A 309 26.76 5.77 4.06
N ASN A 310 28.03 5.43 3.98
CA ASN A 310 28.67 4.54 4.93
C ASN A 310 29.91 5.17 5.54
N TYR A 311 30.35 4.59 6.64
CA TYR A 311 31.57 4.92 7.33
C TYR A 311 32.15 3.60 7.84
N PHE A 312 33.38 3.29 7.47
CA PHE A 312 34.10 2.13 7.97
C PHE A 312 35.55 2.56 8.21
N ASN A 313 36.04 2.51 9.46
CA ASN A 313 37.40 2.90 9.87
C ASN A 313 37.69 4.43 9.77
N ARG A 314 38.68 4.89 10.53
CA ARG A 314 39.04 6.30 10.84
C ARG A 314 39.51 7.16 9.66
N THR A 315 39.35 6.68 8.43
CA THR A 315 39.74 7.36 7.19
C THR A 315 38.60 8.14 6.52
N GLY A 316 37.36 7.99 7.01
CA GLY A 316 36.18 8.64 6.43
C GLY A 316 35.31 7.66 5.62
N GLY A 317 34.11 8.11 5.24
CA GLY A 317 33.15 7.30 4.48
C GLY A 317 33.47 7.22 2.99
N ASP A 318 33.57 6.00 2.43
CA ASP A 318 33.90 5.84 1.00
C ASP A 318 32.70 6.00 0.08
N ILE A 319 31.48 5.82 0.58
CA ILE A 319 30.25 5.95 -0.20
C ILE A 319 29.37 7.00 0.46
N ASN A 320 29.05 8.04 -0.30
CA ASN A 320 28.10 9.09 0.05
C ASN A 320 27.42 9.51 -1.27
N THR A 321 26.18 9.07 -1.46
CA THR A 321 25.48 9.17 -2.73
C THR A 321 24.04 9.62 -2.57
N ASP A 322 23.56 10.35 -3.56
CA ASP A 322 22.19 10.79 -3.70
C ASP A 322 21.57 10.09 -4.93
N ILE A 323 20.55 9.28 -4.69
CA ILE A 323 19.74 8.66 -5.74
C ILE A 323 18.51 9.53 -5.97
N ARG A 324 18.43 10.15 -7.15
CA ARG A 324 17.25 10.92 -7.55
C ARG A 324 16.06 9.99 -7.75
N ALA A 325 15.01 10.20 -6.97
CA ALA A 325 13.73 9.55 -7.12
C ALA A 325 12.65 10.47 -6.54
N ASP A 326 11.54 10.62 -7.26
CA ASP A 326 10.36 11.26 -6.69
C ASP A 326 9.54 10.17 -6.02
N ILE A 327 9.56 10.14 -4.69
CA ILE A 327 8.83 9.16 -3.87
C ILE A 327 7.71 9.82 -3.03
N ARG A 328 7.33 11.05 -3.36
CA ARG A 328 6.41 11.85 -2.54
C ARG A 328 5.04 11.21 -2.42
N ASP A 329 4.52 10.69 -3.52
CA ASP A 329 3.23 9.99 -3.50
C ASP A 329 3.34 8.70 -2.68
N GLU A 330 4.44 7.97 -2.80
CA GLU A 330 4.69 6.72 -2.10
C GLU A 330 4.69 6.92 -0.58
N VAL A 331 5.44 7.90 -0.05
CA VAL A 331 5.54 8.14 1.40
C VAL A 331 4.24 8.65 2.04
N LEU A 332 3.31 9.16 1.24
CA LEU A 332 1.95 9.53 1.67
C LEU A 332 0.96 8.36 1.66
N ASN A 333 1.30 7.25 0.99
CA ASN A 333 0.40 6.12 0.74
C ASN A 333 0.90 4.83 1.40
N GLN A 334 1.33 4.93 2.66
CA GLN A 334 1.73 3.80 3.50
C GLN A 334 2.72 2.84 2.81
N PRO A 335 3.94 3.30 2.44
CA PRO A 335 4.80 2.46 1.64
C PRO A 335 5.35 1.30 2.47
N HIS A 336 5.51 0.15 1.81
CA HIS A 336 6.27 -0.96 2.35
C HIS A 336 7.76 -0.77 2.04
N ILE A 337 8.61 -0.80 3.06
CA ILE A 337 10.06 -0.68 2.93
C ILE A 337 10.68 -2.06 3.06
N ALA A 338 11.44 -2.47 2.05
CA ALA A 338 12.17 -3.73 2.06
C ALA A 338 13.66 -3.47 1.79
N ILE A 339 14.52 -4.11 2.58
CA ILE A 339 15.98 -4.00 2.49
C ILE A 339 16.57 -5.41 2.42
N SER A 340 17.54 -5.60 1.53
CA SER A 340 18.38 -6.80 1.50
C SER A 340 19.84 -6.41 1.65
N VAL A 341 20.53 -7.02 2.60
CA VAL A 341 21.98 -7.01 2.68
C VAL A 341 22.47 -8.39 2.27
N THR A 342 23.29 -8.45 1.21
CA THR A 342 23.90 -9.69 0.74
C THR A 342 25.41 -9.49 0.72
N LYS A 343 26.09 -9.96 1.77
CA LYS A 343 27.50 -9.67 2.04
C LYS A 343 27.76 -8.16 1.98
N ASN A 344 28.53 -7.72 0.98
CA ASN A 344 28.91 -6.33 0.82
C ASN A 344 27.85 -5.45 0.13
N ARG A 345 26.75 -6.03 -0.38
CA ARG A 345 25.78 -5.32 -1.23
C ARG A 345 24.52 -4.98 -0.46
N TYR A 346 24.12 -3.72 -0.51
CA TYR A 346 22.89 -3.21 0.11
C TYR A 346 21.89 -2.83 -0.98
N ARG A 347 20.64 -3.23 -0.79
CA ARG A 347 19.53 -2.84 -1.67
C ARG A 347 18.32 -2.42 -0.85
N LEU A 348 17.61 -1.41 -1.34
CA LEU A 348 16.36 -0.94 -0.74
C LEU A 348 15.30 -0.76 -1.82
N TRP A 349 14.12 -1.30 -1.52
CA TRP A 349 12.90 -1.13 -2.26
C TRP A 349 11.90 -0.32 -1.45
N ILE A 350 11.17 0.55 -2.15
CA ILE A 350 9.97 1.19 -1.63
C ILE A 350 8.84 0.64 -2.50
N ASN A 351 7.90 -0.05 -1.85
CA ASN A 351 6.92 -0.89 -2.52
C ASN A 351 7.62 -1.91 -3.45
N GLN A 352 7.34 -1.82 -4.75
CA GLN A 352 7.86 -2.73 -5.77
C GLN A 352 9.10 -2.20 -6.49
N VAL A 353 9.53 -0.97 -6.20
CA VAL A 353 10.57 -0.28 -6.97
C VAL A 353 11.88 -0.30 -6.19
N LYS A 354 12.93 -0.86 -6.79
CA LYS A 354 14.29 -0.84 -6.24
C LYS A 354 14.91 0.54 -6.47
N TYR A 355 15.06 1.32 -5.41
CA TYR A 355 15.68 2.65 -5.50
C TYR A 355 17.17 2.61 -5.19
N ILE A 356 17.59 1.73 -4.28
CA ILE A 356 19.01 1.62 -3.90
C ILE A 356 19.51 0.24 -4.26
N ASP A 357 20.65 0.20 -4.94
CA ASP A 357 21.40 -1.02 -5.20
C ASP A 357 22.89 -0.68 -5.25
N ILE A 358 23.54 -0.71 -4.09
CA ILE A 358 24.91 -0.27 -3.91
C ILE A 358 25.80 -1.49 -3.62
N PRO A 359 26.62 -1.93 -4.57
CA PRO A 359 27.69 -2.87 -4.31
C PRO A 359 28.72 -2.26 -3.35
N ARG A 360 29.27 -3.07 -2.45
CA ARG A 360 30.31 -2.64 -1.48
C ARG A 360 29.87 -1.55 -0.50
N PHE A 361 28.56 -1.42 -0.25
CA PHE A 361 28.05 -0.55 0.79
C PHE A 361 28.42 -1.03 2.19
N ILE A 362 28.42 -2.34 2.41
CA ILE A 362 28.97 -2.96 3.61
C ILE A 362 30.40 -3.34 3.28
N GLN A 363 31.39 -2.67 3.86
CA GLN A 363 32.79 -2.90 3.48
C GLN A 363 33.45 -4.01 4.27
N GLU A 364 33.13 -4.08 5.55
CA GLU A 364 33.59 -5.11 6.47
C GLU A 364 32.39 -5.94 6.90
N LEU A 365 32.48 -7.26 6.74
CA LEU A 365 31.39 -8.17 7.07
C LEU A 365 31.35 -8.41 8.58
N ASN A 366 30.15 -8.68 9.10
CA ASN A 366 29.92 -9.07 10.50
C ASN A 366 30.31 -8.02 11.56
N VAL A 367 30.62 -6.78 11.18
CA VAL A 367 30.87 -5.68 12.14
C VAL A 367 29.61 -4.87 12.46
N LEU A 368 28.65 -4.81 11.54
CA LEU A 368 27.37 -4.13 11.76
C LEU A 368 26.37 -5.13 12.33
N ASN A 369 25.98 -4.93 13.58
CA ASN A 369 25.21 -5.87 14.39
C ASN A 369 24.01 -5.21 15.10
N HIS A 370 23.74 -3.92 14.85
CA HIS A 370 22.58 -3.21 15.35
C HIS A 370 21.80 -2.54 14.21
N ILE A 371 20.48 -2.56 14.30
CA ILE A 371 19.57 -1.83 13.40
C ILE A 371 18.96 -0.70 14.20
N LYS A 372 19.16 0.53 13.73
CA LYS A 372 18.68 1.75 14.36
C LYS A 372 17.86 2.58 13.38
N PHE A 373 16.97 3.39 13.93
CA PHE A 373 16.12 4.32 13.22
C PHE A 373 16.24 5.70 13.84
N HIS A 374 16.08 6.72 13.00
CA HIS A 374 16.07 8.11 13.42
C HIS A 374 15.17 8.91 12.49
N ILE A 375 14.46 9.90 13.02
CA ILE A 375 13.63 10.81 12.23
C ILE A 375 13.90 12.25 12.66
N ASN A 376 13.97 13.18 11.72
CA ASN A 376 14.25 14.57 12.05
C ASN A 376 13.47 15.57 11.18
N ASN A 377 13.40 16.79 11.68
CA ASN A 377 12.87 17.97 10.96
C ASN A 377 11.39 17.88 10.57
N PHE A 378 10.57 17.19 11.38
CA PHE A 378 9.11 17.26 11.30
C PHE A 378 8.55 18.26 12.32
N ALA A 379 7.48 18.95 11.94
CA ALA A 379 6.72 19.83 12.83
C ALA A 379 6.01 19.03 13.92
N ASP A 380 6.34 19.31 15.19
CA ASP A 380 5.78 18.59 16.33
C ASP A 380 4.25 18.72 16.41
N GLY A 381 3.58 17.64 16.76
CA GLY A 381 2.11 17.56 16.84
C GLY A 381 1.35 17.54 15.51
N GLU A 382 1.92 18.08 14.42
CA GLU A 382 1.28 18.15 13.10
C GLU A 382 1.75 17.01 12.18
N GLU A 383 3.07 16.86 12.06
CA GLU A 383 3.71 15.89 11.17
C GLU A 383 4.15 14.67 11.98
N ARG A 384 3.54 13.52 11.69
CA ARG A 384 3.72 12.30 12.47
C ARG A 384 4.18 11.17 11.56
N VAL A 385 5.08 10.35 12.09
CA VAL A 385 5.68 9.22 11.37
C VAL A 385 5.57 7.98 12.23
N PHE A 386 5.11 6.89 11.62
CA PHE A 386 4.84 5.63 12.29
C PHE A 386 5.45 4.48 11.52
N ILE A 387 5.83 3.43 12.25
CA ILE A 387 6.22 2.15 11.66
C ILE A 387 5.39 1.01 12.25
N ARG A 388 5.28 -0.07 11.48
CA ARG A 388 4.71 -1.36 11.93
C ARG A 388 5.35 -2.53 11.21
N ASN A 389 5.06 -3.74 11.68
CA ASN A 389 5.45 -4.99 11.05
C ASN A 389 6.97 -5.06 10.80
N LEU A 390 7.78 -4.59 11.75
CA LEU A 390 9.23 -4.67 11.61
C LEU A 390 9.65 -6.13 11.68
N LYS A 391 10.22 -6.62 10.59
CA LYS A 391 10.75 -7.97 10.46
C LYS A 391 12.21 -7.91 10.07
N VAL A 392 13.03 -8.67 10.79
CA VAL A 392 14.42 -8.92 10.43
C VAL A 392 14.57 -10.43 10.28
N ALA A 393 15.14 -10.88 9.16
CA ALA A 393 15.30 -12.29 8.89
C ALA A 393 16.66 -12.58 8.25
N GLU A 394 17.28 -13.69 8.67
CA GLU A 394 18.40 -14.31 7.99
C GLU A 394 17.94 -14.75 6.60
N GLY A 395 18.75 -14.43 5.60
CA GLY A 395 18.48 -14.78 4.22
C GLY A 395 18.28 -13.58 3.29
N GLY A 396 17.58 -13.83 2.18
CA GLY A 396 17.96 -13.34 0.84
C GLY A 396 18.66 -14.40 0.00
N VAL A 397 18.68 -15.65 0.51
CA VAL A 397 19.33 -16.85 -0.05
C VAL A 397 18.81 -17.15 -1.45
N ASP A 398 19.70 -17.64 -2.31
CA ASP A 398 19.35 -18.30 -3.58
C ASP A 398 18.43 -19.49 -3.27
N LEU A 399 17.10 -19.30 -3.36
CA LEU A 399 16.09 -20.34 -3.12
C LEU A 399 16.38 -21.59 -3.96
N ARG A 400 17.05 -21.42 -5.10
CA ARG A 400 17.61 -22.49 -5.92
C ARG A 400 18.47 -23.46 -5.11
N ARG A 401 19.41 -22.95 -4.30
CA ARG A 401 20.32 -23.81 -3.53
C ARG A 401 19.52 -24.67 -2.56
N LYS A 402 18.62 -24.07 -1.78
CA LYS A 402 17.78 -24.80 -0.82
C LYS A 402 16.90 -25.84 -1.52
N LEU A 403 16.22 -25.47 -2.60
CA LEU A 403 15.37 -26.41 -3.34
C LEU A 403 16.16 -27.57 -3.94
N LEU A 404 17.38 -27.32 -4.44
CA LEU A 404 18.23 -28.35 -5.03
C LEU A 404 18.89 -29.24 -3.97
N SER A 405 19.30 -28.71 -2.82
CA SER A 405 19.99 -29.48 -1.77
C SER A 405 19.04 -30.20 -0.82
N GLU A 406 17.96 -29.53 -0.42
CA GLU A 406 17.04 -30.02 0.62
C GLU A 406 15.74 -30.60 0.03
N GLY A 407 15.45 -30.33 -1.25
CA GLY A 407 14.21 -30.76 -1.88
C GLY A 407 12.96 -30.04 -1.37
N LYS A 408 13.11 -29.10 -0.43
CA LYS A 408 12.02 -28.33 0.17
C LYS A 408 12.45 -26.88 0.39
N ILE A 409 11.52 -25.96 0.21
CA ILE A 409 11.61 -24.57 0.70
C ILE A 409 10.38 -24.32 1.56
N SER A 410 10.54 -23.62 2.68
CA SER A 410 9.45 -23.02 3.45
C SER A 410 9.67 -21.51 3.51
N THR A 411 8.63 -20.71 3.30
CA THR A 411 8.74 -19.25 3.35
C THR A 411 7.47 -18.57 3.85
N ASN A 412 7.66 -17.54 4.69
CA ASN A 412 6.61 -16.60 5.11
C ASN A 412 6.52 -15.36 4.21
N GLY A 413 7.29 -15.32 3.13
CA GLY A 413 7.36 -14.17 2.25
C GLY A 413 6.36 -14.17 1.09
N ILE A 414 5.51 -15.20 1.02
CA ILE A 414 4.32 -15.19 0.16
C ILE A 414 3.18 -14.62 0.99
N LEU A 415 2.88 -13.35 0.76
CA LEU A 415 1.86 -12.58 1.45
C LEU A 415 0.55 -12.53 0.65
N PHE A 416 -0.55 -12.47 1.40
CA PHE A 416 -1.91 -12.39 0.87
C PHE A 416 -2.71 -11.30 1.58
N ASP A 417 -3.72 -10.78 0.91
CA ASP A 417 -4.68 -9.90 1.59
C ASP A 417 -5.40 -10.65 2.73
N SER A 418 -5.82 -9.90 3.76
CA SER A 418 -6.46 -10.46 4.94
C SER A 418 -7.68 -11.29 4.55
N GLY A 419 -7.79 -12.51 5.11
CA GLY A 419 -8.87 -13.45 4.81
C GLY A 419 -8.95 -13.94 3.35
N SER A 420 -7.95 -13.64 2.51
CA SER A 420 -7.99 -13.86 1.07
C SER A 420 -6.83 -14.73 0.55
N ALA A 421 -6.98 -15.21 -0.68
CA ALA A 421 -5.95 -15.85 -1.51
C ALA A 421 -5.37 -14.89 -2.57
N ASN A 422 -5.73 -13.60 -2.54
CA ASN A 422 -5.13 -12.61 -3.42
C ASN A 422 -3.66 -12.38 -3.04
N ILE A 423 -2.75 -12.67 -3.98
CA ILE A 423 -1.30 -12.56 -3.76
C ILE A 423 -0.90 -11.10 -3.76
N GLN A 424 -0.25 -10.67 -2.68
CA GLN A 424 0.32 -9.34 -2.62
C GLN A 424 1.55 -9.21 -3.51
N PRO A 425 1.79 -8.04 -4.13
CA PRO A 425 2.94 -7.85 -5.02
C PRO A 425 4.31 -8.16 -4.40
N GLN A 426 4.43 -7.98 -3.08
CA GLN A 426 5.60 -8.33 -2.26
C GLN A 426 6.03 -9.80 -2.45
N SER A 427 5.08 -10.69 -2.76
CA SER A 427 5.32 -12.12 -2.98
C SER A 427 5.99 -12.44 -4.32
N LEU A 428 5.90 -11.53 -5.30
CA LEU A 428 6.27 -11.83 -6.69
C LEU A 428 7.78 -12.08 -6.86
N GLY A 429 8.61 -11.52 -6.00
CA GLY A 429 10.06 -11.75 -6.02
C GLY A 429 10.43 -13.20 -5.70
N ILE A 430 9.77 -13.82 -4.71
CA ILE A 430 9.94 -15.24 -4.37
C ILE A 430 9.43 -16.12 -5.51
N ILE A 431 8.19 -15.86 -5.96
CA ILE A 431 7.57 -16.63 -7.05
C ILE A 431 8.45 -16.58 -8.30
N ARG A 432 9.07 -15.43 -8.59
CA ARG A 432 10.07 -15.29 -9.65
C ARG A 432 11.27 -16.20 -9.43
N GLN A 433 11.88 -16.19 -8.25
CA GLN A 433 13.04 -17.04 -7.98
C GLN A 433 12.69 -18.52 -8.17
N ILE A 434 11.56 -18.99 -7.62
CA ILE A 434 11.07 -20.36 -7.83
C ILE A 434 10.90 -20.66 -9.32
N SER A 435 10.29 -19.75 -10.09
CA SER A 435 10.14 -19.91 -11.53
C SER A 435 11.47 -20.04 -12.26
N GLN A 436 12.50 -19.28 -11.85
CA GLN A 436 13.84 -19.36 -12.45
C GLN A 436 14.47 -20.73 -12.22
N VAL A 437 14.29 -21.32 -11.03
CA VAL A 437 14.74 -22.70 -10.77
C VAL A 437 14.04 -23.69 -11.70
N LEU A 438 12.72 -23.57 -11.83
CA LEU A 438 11.91 -24.44 -12.68
C LEU A 438 12.22 -24.29 -14.17
N MET A 439 12.57 -23.08 -14.63
CA MET A 439 12.99 -22.82 -16.01
C MET A 439 14.38 -23.39 -16.31
N GLN A 440 15.29 -23.33 -15.33
CA GLN A 440 16.67 -23.84 -15.48
C GLN A 440 16.72 -25.38 -15.50
N ASP A 441 15.84 -26.05 -14.75
CA ASP A 441 15.73 -27.50 -14.74
C ASP A 441 14.27 -27.93 -14.97
N ALA A 442 14.00 -28.38 -16.20
CA ALA A 442 12.69 -28.83 -16.62
C ALA A 442 12.20 -30.13 -15.94
N SER A 443 13.09 -30.87 -15.28
CA SER A 443 12.77 -32.14 -14.61
C SER A 443 12.11 -31.95 -13.24
N ILE A 444 12.30 -30.78 -12.61
CA ILE A 444 11.78 -30.51 -11.28
C ILE A 444 10.25 -30.40 -11.32
N LYS A 445 9.57 -31.12 -10.43
CA LYS A 445 8.14 -30.96 -10.12
C LYS A 445 7.99 -30.52 -8.67
N LEU A 446 7.00 -29.67 -8.40
CA LEU A 446 6.78 -29.10 -7.06
C LEU A 446 5.35 -29.30 -6.60
N ASN A 447 5.23 -29.67 -5.33
CA ASN A 447 4.00 -29.59 -4.56
C ASN A 447 4.04 -28.30 -3.74
N ILE A 448 3.02 -27.46 -3.90
CA ILE A 448 2.91 -26.16 -3.22
C ILE A 448 1.93 -26.35 -2.06
N ILE A 449 2.39 -26.13 -0.83
CA ILE A 449 1.62 -26.43 0.39
C ILE A 449 1.35 -25.11 1.10
N GLY A 450 0.09 -24.79 1.34
CA GLY A 450 -0.30 -23.63 2.14
C GLY A 450 -0.57 -24.00 3.59
N HIS A 451 -0.21 -23.12 4.52
CA HIS A 451 -0.50 -23.22 5.95
C HIS A 451 -1.09 -21.91 6.49
N THR A 452 -1.88 -22.00 7.57
CA THR A 452 -2.40 -20.86 8.33
C THR A 452 -1.89 -20.93 9.77
N ASP A 453 -2.10 -19.85 10.53
CA ASP A 453 -2.09 -19.92 11.99
C ASP A 453 -3.41 -20.54 12.49
N ALA A 454 -3.55 -20.62 13.82
CA ALA A 454 -4.74 -21.16 14.48
C ALA A 454 -5.88 -20.15 14.68
N ASP A 455 -5.82 -18.95 14.07
CA ASP A 455 -6.92 -18.01 14.15
C ASP A 455 -8.00 -18.39 13.11
N GLY A 456 -9.22 -18.62 13.57
CA GLY A 456 -10.34 -19.05 12.72
C GLY A 456 -10.75 -20.51 12.99
N GLY A 457 -11.66 -21.04 12.18
CA GLY A 457 -12.10 -22.43 12.29
C GLY A 457 -11.30 -23.35 11.37
N ASP A 458 -11.01 -24.57 11.81
CA ASP A 458 -10.20 -25.57 11.09
C ASP A 458 -10.57 -25.73 9.61
N GLU A 459 -11.88 -25.81 9.31
CA GLU A 459 -12.37 -26.00 7.94
C GLU A 459 -12.13 -24.76 7.07
N VAL A 460 -12.30 -23.56 7.66
CA VAL A 460 -12.01 -22.28 7.01
C VAL A 460 -10.51 -22.16 6.72
N ASN A 461 -9.69 -22.50 7.72
CA ASN A 461 -8.23 -22.48 7.62
C ASN A 461 -7.70 -23.48 6.58
N LEU A 462 -8.26 -24.69 6.55
CA LEU A 462 -7.92 -25.69 5.56
C LEU A 462 -8.26 -25.21 4.14
N LYS A 463 -9.46 -24.66 3.93
CA LYS A 463 -9.85 -24.11 2.63
C LYS A 463 -8.95 -22.94 2.21
N LEU A 464 -8.76 -21.96 3.10
CA LEU A 464 -7.96 -20.76 2.83
C LEU A 464 -6.51 -21.13 2.47
N SER A 465 -5.92 -22.07 3.20
CA SER A 465 -4.57 -22.55 2.93
C SER A 465 -4.44 -23.20 1.54
N LYS A 466 -5.44 -23.97 1.11
CA LYS A 466 -5.48 -24.60 -0.20
C LYS A 466 -5.65 -23.56 -1.32
N ASP A 467 -6.57 -22.61 -1.14
CA ASP A 467 -6.82 -21.54 -2.12
C ASP A 467 -5.55 -20.69 -2.32
N ARG A 468 -4.82 -20.39 -1.23
CA ARG A 468 -3.53 -19.68 -1.26
C ARG A 468 -2.45 -20.45 -2.02
N ALA A 469 -2.33 -21.75 -1.80
CA ALA A 469 -1.38 -22.59 -2.54
C ALA A 469 -1.73 -22.66 -4.04
N GLU A 470 -3.02 -22.74 -4.37
CA GLU A 470 -3.50 -22.72 -5.75
C GLU A 470 -3.25 -21.37 -6.43
N ALA A 471 -3.42 -20.25 -5.74
CA ALA A 471 -3.09 -18.93 -6.26
C ALA A 471 -1.59 -18.84 -6.65
N VAL A 472 -0.69 -19.36 -5.81
CA VAL A 472 0.76 -19.39 -6.10
C VAL A 472 1.07 -20.26 -7.30
N ARG A 473 0.44 -21.45 -7.39
CA ARG A 473 0.52 -22.33 -8.55
C ARG A 473 0.10 -21.61 -9.83
N ASN A 474 -1.04 -20.93 -9.80
CA ASN A 474 -1.58 -20.20 -10.93
C ASN A 474 -0.70 -19.01 -11.33
N ALA A 475 -0.05 -18.33 -10.38
CA ALA A 475 0.93 -17.30 -10.67
C ALA A 475 2.14 -17.86 -11.44
N LEU A 476 2.69 -19.00 -11.03
CA LEU A 476 3.79 -19.68 -11.74
C LEU A 476 3.40 -20.09 -13.18
N ILE A 477 2.17 -20.56 -13.39
CA ILE A 477 1.68 -20.94 -14.71
C ILE A 477 1.42 -19.71 -15.59
N ASN A 478 0.66 -18.75 -15.08
CA ASN A 478 0.10 -17.68 -15.91
C ASN A 478 1.12 -16.58 -16.20
N ILE A 479 1.93 -16.21 -15.20
CA ILE A 479 2.92 -15.14 -15.30
C ILE A 479 4.23 -15.68 -15.89
N TYR A 480 4.69 -16.83 -15.39
CA TYR A 480 6.01 -17.38 -15.70
C TYR A 480 5.98 -18.53 -16.69
N LYS A 481 4.80 -18.95 -17.17
CA LYS A 481 4.64 -19.99 -18.20
C LYS A 481 5.25 -21.34 -17.81
N ILE A 482 5.27 -21.65 -16.51
CA ILE A 482 5.62 -22.99 -16.04
C ILE A 482 4.51 -23.98 -16.39
N SER A 483 4.88 -25.14 -16.93
CA SER A 483 3.91 -26.17 -17.31
C SER A 483 3.11 -26.68 -16.11
N SER A 484 1.79 -26.75 -16.24
CA SER A 484 0.85 -27.11 -15.16
C SER A 484 1.05 -28.53 -14.63
N ASN A 485 1.53 -29.46 -15.46
CA ASN A 485 1.83 -30.85 -15.09
C ASN A 485 3.06 -30.99 -14.16
N ARG A 486 3.81 -29.91 -13.93
CA ARG A 486 4.95 -29.87 -13.01
C ARG A 486 4.57 -29.36 -11.63
N LEU A 487 3.33 -28.92 -11.43
CA LEU A 487 2.90 -28.20 -10.24
C LEU A 487 1.62 -28.83 -9.67
N THR A 488 1.68 -29.25 -8.42
CA THR A 488 0.51 -29.61 -7.60
C THR A 488 0.38 -28.60 -6.46
N SER A 489 -0.82 -28.54 -5.86
CA SER A 489 -1.07 -27.67 -4.71
C SER A 489 -1.96 -28.37 -3.69
N GLU A 490 -1.67 -28.14 -2.41
CA GLU A 490 -2.41 -28.67 -1.27
C GLU A 490 -2.51 -27.62 -0.14
N GLY A 491 -3.47 -27.81 0.76
CA GLY A 491 -3.64 -26.99 1.96
C GLY A 491 -3.57 -27.86 3.20
N LYS A 492 -2.97 -27.33 4.26
CA LYS A 492 -2.83 -27.99 5.57
C LYS A 492 -3.52 -27.24 6.71
N GLY A 493 -4.07 -26.06 6.44
CA GLY A 493 -4.61 -25.18 7.48
C GLY A 493 -3.60 -25.00 8.61
N GLU A 494 -4.06 -25.16 9.83
CA GLU A 494 -3.27 -25.06 11.07
C GLU A 494 -2.69 -26.40 11.55
N SER A 495 -2.87 -27.50 10.81
CA SER A 495 -2.57 -28.85 11.32
C SER A 495 -1.08 -29.16 11.49
N GLU A 496 -0.20 -28.34 10.91
CA GLU A 496 1.26 -28.52 10.93
C GLU A 496 1.95 -27.22 11.37
N PRO A 497 1.82 -26.80 12.64
CA PRO A 497 2.43 -25.59 13.17
C PRO A 497 3.94 -25.78 13.35
N VAL A 498 4.70 -24.73 13.06
CA VAL A 498 6.16 -24.63 13.24
C VAL A 498 6.54 -23.62 14.33
N GLY A 499 5.58 -22.79 14.79
CA GLY A 499 5.72 -21.86 15.89
C GLY A 499 4.52 -21.91 16.85
N ASP A 500 4.69 -21.30 18.03
CA ASP A 500 3.64 -21.23 19.04
C ASP A 500 2.49 -20.29 18.61
N ASN A 501 1.32 -20.86 18.37
CA ASN A 501 0.10 -20.12 17.98
C ASN A 501 -0.41 -19.15 19.05
N ASN A 502 0.14 -19.17 20.26
CA ASN A 502 -0.22 -18.18 21.29
C ASN A 502 0.59 -16.88 21.19
N THR A 503 1.61 -16.83 20.33
CA THR A 503 2.48 -15.66 20.17
C THR A 503 2.35 -15.08 18.77
N ALA A 504 2.43 -13.75 18.64
CA ALA A 504 2.41 -13.09 17.32
C ALA A 504 3.53 -13.60 16.40
N ASP A 505 4.72 -13.84 16.97
CA ASP A 505 5.87 -14.43 16.29
C ASP A 505 5.57 -15.83 15.75
N GLY A 506 5.07 -16.74 16.59
CA GLY A 506 4.74 -18.10 16.18
C GLY A 506 3.59 -18.18 15.18
N LYS A 507 2.55 -17.33 15.31
CA LYS A 507 1.50 -17.20 14.29
C LYS A 507 2.08 -16.73 12.95
N ALA A 508 2.97 -15.75 12.96
CA ALA A 508 3.64 -15.28 11.74
C ALA A 508 4.46 -16.39 11.07
N GLN A 509 5.14 -17.25 11.86
CA GLN A 509 5.84 -18.44 11.34
C GLN A 509 4.89 -19.49 10.74
N ASN A 510 3.70 -19.67 11.33
CA ASN A 510 2.72 -20.65 10.87
C ASN A 510 2.04 -20.26 9.55
N ARG A 511 1.81 -18.96 9.33
CA ARG A 511 1.36 -18.41 8.03
C ARG A 511 2.47 -18.49 6.98
N ARG A 512 2.59 -19.65 6.32
CA ARG A 512 3.67 -19.94 5.38
C ARG A 512 3.21 -20.71 4.15
N VAL A 513 4.05 -20.69 3.12
CA VAL A 513 3.93 -21.53 1.93
C VAL A 513 5.19 -22.38 1.80
N GLU A 514 5.02 -23.66 1.50
CA GLU A 514 6.11 -24.59 1.24
C GLU A 514 6.13 -25.03 -0.22
N PHE A 515 7.33 -25.23 -0.77
CA PHE A 515 7.57 -25.80 -2.09
C PHE A 515 8.35 -27.09 -1.91
N VAL A 516 7.73 -28.23 -2.19
CA VAL A 516 8.31 -29.56 -1.99
C VAL A 516 8.51 -30.26 -3.32
N LYS A 517 9.73 -30.71 -3.61
CA LYS A 517 10.04 -31.52 -4.80
C LYS A 517 9.41 -32.91 -4.68
N HIS A 518 8.79 -33.39 -5.76
CA HIS A 518 8.17 -34.73 -5.81
C HIS A 518 8.42 -35.46 -7.14
#